data_AF-A0A8T4KI54-F1
#
_entry.id   AF-A0A8T4KI54-F1
#
_cell.length_a   1.000
_cell.length_b   1.000
_cell.length_c   1.000
_cell.angle_alpha   90.00
_cell.angle_beta   90.00
_cell.angle_gamma   90.00
#
_symmetry.space_group_name_H-M   'P 1'
#
loop_
_entity.id
_entity.type
_entity.pdbx_description
1 polymer ?
#
loop_
_entity_poly.entity_id
_entity_poly.type
_entity_poly.pdbx_seq_one_letter_code
_entity_poly.pdbx_strand_id
1 'polypeptide(L)' 'MGTITVNVDDDVEKKFRKTASTKYGKRKGYLGEALTEAMQTWLKTESNNVKKTIDLLERGHNSGGLLYKSRDELHGR' A
#
# COMPACT_ATOMS: atom_id res chain seq x y z
N MET A 1 -23.20 -1.53 -7.90
CA MET A 1 -22.17 -0.49 -7.78
C MET A 1 -22.34 0.15 -6.42
N GLY A 2 -21.36 0.04 -5.52
CA GLY A 2 -21.42 0.71 -4.21
C GLY A 2 -21.00 2.17 -4.35
N THR A 3 -21.63 3.06 -3.59
CA THR A 3 -21.22 4.48 -3.52
C THR A 3 -20.53 4.71 -2.19
N ILE A 4 -19.35 5.32 -2.24
CA ILE A 4 -18.61 5.76 -1.05
C ILE A 4 -18.46 7.27 -1.10
N THR A 5 -18.67 7.92 0.04
CA THR A 5 -18.39 9.35 0.23
C THR A 5 -17.22 9.45 1.18
N VAL A 6 -16.13 10.05 0.73
CA VAL A 6 -14.88 10.16 1.48
C VAL A 6 -14.33 11.57 1.35
N ASN A 7 -13.74 12.07 2.43
CA ASN A 7 -12.96 13.30 2.39
C ASN A 7 -11.50 12.95 2.17
N VAL A 8 -10.87 13.66 1.26
CA VAL A 8 -9.45 13.51 0.91
C VAL A 8 -8.85 14.91 0.85
N ASP A 9 -7.54 14.96 1.08
CA ASP A 9 -6.79 16.20 0.95
C ASP A 9 -6.95 16.80 -0.45
N ASP A 10 -7.16 18.13 -0.51
CA ASP A 10 -7.46 18.86 -1.75
C ASP A 10 -6.36 18.72 -2.80
N ASP A 11 -5.09 18.68 -2.39
CA ASP A 11 -3.98 18.56 -3.32
C ASP A 11 -3.88 17.14 -3.88
N VAL A 12 -4.22 16.14 -3.08
CA VAL A 12 -4.33 14.76 -3.53
C VAL A 12 -5.47 14.62 -4.54
N GLU A 13 -6.65 15.19 -4.24
CA GLU A 13 -7.82 15.16 -5.14
C GLU A 13 -7.49 15.78 -6.50
N LYS A 14 -6.89 16.98 -6.51
CA LYS A 14 -6.54 17.69 -7.74
C LYS A 14 -5.55 16.90 -8.60
N LYS A 15 -4.51 16.34 -7.97
CA LYS A 15 -3.50 15.52 -8.67
C LYS A 15 -4.12 14.24 -9.21
N PHE A 16 -4.98 13.58 -8.43
CA PHE A 16 -5.68 12.38 -8.85
C PHE A 16 -6.59 12.65 -10.04
N ARG A 17 -7.40 13.70 -9.98
CA ARG A 17 -8.31 14.11 -11.06
C ARG A 17 -7.56 14.42 -12.35
N LYS A 18 -6.45 15.16 -12.26
CA LYS A 18 -5.58 15.45 -13.41
C LYS A 18 -5.06 14.16 -14.04
N THR A 19 -4.49 13.28 -13.23
CA THR A 19 -3.91 12.00 -13.69
C THR A 19 -4.96 11.09 -14.32
N ALA A 20 -6.12 10.93 -13.66
CA ALA A 20 -7.24 10.15 -14.17
C ALA A 20 -7.74 10.70 -15.51
N SER A 21 -7.82 12.03 -15.64
CA SER A 21 -8.25 12.67 -16.89
C SER A 21 -7.26 12.46 -18.05
N THR A 22 -5.96 12.40 -17.75
CA THR A 22 -4.92 12.10 -18.74
C THR A 22 -4.97 10.64 -19.17
N LYS A 23 -5.22 9.71 -18.24
CA LYS A 23 -5.21 8.27 -18.50
C LYS A 23 -6.46 7.78 -19.25
N TYR A 24 -7.66 8.15 -18.80
CA TYR A 24 -8.92 7.61 -19.33
C TYR A 24 -9.67 8.57 -20.26
N GLY A 25 -9.17 9.81 -20.41
CA GLY A 25 -9.89 10.91 -21.02
C GLY A 25 -10.99 11.47 -20.12
N LYS A 26 -11.44 12.71 -20.39
CA LYS A 26 -12.51 13.39 -19.64
C LYS A 26 -13.91 12.85 -20.00
N ARG A 27 -14.11 11.52 -20.01
CA ARG A 27 -15.40 10.88 -20.28
C ARG A 27 -16.20 10.65 -19.00
N LYS A 28 -17.53 10.59 -19.10
CA LYS A 28 -18.40 10.31 -17.95
C LYS A 28 -17.94 9.03 -17.24
N GLY A 29 -17.74 9.10 -15.92
CA GLY A 29 -17.34 7.95 -15.09
C GLY A 29 -15.82 7.73 -14.93
N TYR A 30 -14.96 8.52 -15.59
CA TYR A 30 -13.50 8.30 -15.53
C TYR A 30 -12.91 8.29 -14.10
N LEU A 31 -13.45 9.09 -13.18
CA LEU A 31 -13.02 9.10 -11.78
C LEU A 31 -13.41 7.82 -11.04
N GLY A 32 -14.60 7.28 -11.31
CA GLY A 32 -15.04 6.03 -10.70
C GLY A 32 -14.20 4.85 -11.17
N GLU A 33 -13.85 4.81 -12.46
CA GLU A 33 -12.94 3.80 -13.01
C GLU A 33 -11.54 3.93 -12.41
N ALA A 34 -10.99 5.15 -12.38
CA ALA A 34 -9.67 5.39 -11.78
C ALA A 34 -9.64 5.01 -10.30
N LEU A 35 -10.70 5.34 -9.55
CA LEU A 35 -10.81 5.01 -8.12
C LEU A 35 -10.88 3.49 -7.93
N THR A 36 -11.65 2.81 -8.76
CA THR A 36 -11.77 1.34 -8.72
C THR A 36 -10.41 0.68 -8.99
N GLU A 37 -9.68 1.15 -10.01
CA GLU A 37 -8.35 0.63 -10.31
C GLU A 37 -7.35 0.89 -9.16
N ALA A 38 -7.39 2.08 -8.58
CA ALA A 38 -6.56 2.44 -7.43
C ALA A 38 -6.83 1.51 -6.22
N MET A 39 -8.10 1.27 -5.90
CA MET A 39 -8.50 0.38 -4.81
C MET A 39 -8.09 -1.08 -5.09
N GLN A 40 -8.26 -1.57 -6.32
CA GLN A 40 -7.79 -2.91 -6.70
C GLN A 40 -6.28 -3.06 -6.57
N THR A 41 -5.53 -2.02 -6.95
CA THR A 41 -4.06 -2.01 -6.86
C THR A 41 -3.62 -2.00 -5.40
N TRP A 42 -4.26 -1.17 -4.56
CA TRP A 42 -4.03 -1.15 -3.12
C TRP A 42 -4.24 -2.53 -2.48
N LEU A 43 -5.37 -3.18 -2.77
CA LEU A 43 -5.70 -4.52 -2.24
C LEU A 43 -4.67 -5.58 -2.66
N LYS A 44 -4.21 -5.53 -3.92
CA LYS A 44 -3.17 -6.45 -4.42
C LYS A 44 -1.83 -6.24 -3.70
N THR A 45 -1.43 -4.98 -3.52
CA THR A 45 -0.17 -4.63 -2.84
C THR A 45 -0.19 -5.12 -1.39
N GLU A 46 -1.26 -4.84 -0.66
CA GLU A 46 -1.38 -5.27 0.74
C GLU A 46 -1.46 -6.79 0.89
N SER A 47 -2.22 -7.47 0.03
CA SER A 47 -2.28 -8.93 0.04
C SER A 47 -0.92 -9.58 -0.26
N ASN A 48 -0.15 -9.00 -1.20
CA ASN A 48 1.18 -9.49 -1.54
C ASN A 48 2.18 -9.24 -0.41
N ASN A 49 2.10 -8.11 0.29
CA ASN A 49 2.95 -7.82 1.45
C ASN A 49 2.72 -8.83 2.58
N VAL A 50 1.46 -9.16 2.87
CA VAL A 50 1.12 -10.18 3.86
C VAL A 50 1.64 -11.56 3.43
N LYS A 51 1.39 -11.97 2.17
CA LYS A 51 1.90 -13.26 1.65
C LYS A 51 3.42 -13.35 1.71
N LYS A 52 4.13 -12.29 1.33
CA LYS A 52 5.60 -12.24 1.40
C LYS A 52 6.10 -12.34 2.84
N THR A 53 5.41 -11.69 3.77
CA THR A 53 5.77 -11.76 5.19
C THR A 53 5.56 -13.18 5.73
N ILE A 54 4.45 -13.83 5.38
CA ILE A 54 4.18 -15.23 5.76
C ILE A 54 5.23 -16.16 5.13
N ASP A 55 5.54 -16.01 3.85
CA ASP A 55 6.59 -16.80 3.17
C ASP A 55 7.97 -16.63 3.84
N LEU A 56 8.32 -15.42 4.29
CA LEU A 56 9.55 -15.18 5.06
C LEU A 56 9.54 -15.84 6.44
N LEU A 57 8.38 -15.87 7.11
CA LEU A 57 8.21 -16.58 8.39
C LEU A 57 8.31 -18.10 8.20
N GLU A 58 7.61 -18.64 7.19
CA GLU A 58 7.59 -20.07 6.86
C GLU A 58 8.96 -20.60 6.43
N ARG A 59 9.70 -19.82 5.62
CA ARG A 59 11.05 -20.19 5.19
C ARG A 59 12.05 -20.24 6.33
N GLY A 60 11.74 -19.59 7.46
CA GLY A 60 12.63 -19.51 8.62
C GLY A 60 13.95 -18.81 8.26
N HIS A 61 14.07 -17.52 8.54
CA HIS A 61 15.34 -16.84 8.33
C HIS A 61 16.37 -17.29 9.39
N ASN A 62 17.45 -17.96 8.97
CA ASN A 62 18.57 -18.25 9.86
C ASN A 62 19.27 -16.93 10.22
N SER A 63 18.84 -16.33 11.32
CA SER A 63 19.29 -15.03 11.79
C SER A 63 20.70 -15.06 12.40
N GLY A 64 21.39 -16.21 12.30
CA GLY A 64 22.62 -16.48 13.05
C GLY A 64 22.33 -16.69 14.54
N GLY A 65 23.39 -16.87 15.34
CA GLY A 65 23.27 -16.87 16.80
C GLY A 65 22.91 -15.49 17.34
N LEU A 66 22.36 -15.42 18.56
CA LEU A 66 22.14 -14.16 19.27
C LEU A 66 23.47 -13.40 19.37
N LEU A 67 23.55 -12.24 18.70
CA LEU A 67 24.74 -11.38 18.71
C LEU A 67 24.94 -10.64 20.03
N TYR A 68 23.88 -10.52 20.83
CA TYR A 68 23.85 -9.80 22.10
C TYR A 68 23.11 -10.62 23.15
N LYS A 69 23.59 -10.57 24.40
CA LYS A 69 23.01 -11.31 25.52
C LYS A 69 22.00 -10.47 26.32
N SER A 70 22.07 -9.15 26.21
CA SER A 70 21.16 -8.24 26.91
C SER A 70 20.71 -7.08 26.01
N ARG A 71 19.56 -6.49 26.36
CA ARG A 71 18.99 -5.33 25.68
C ARG A 71 19.91 -4.10 25.76
N ASP A 72 20.70 -3.99 26.83
CA ASP A 72 21.64 -2.90 27.05
C ASP A 72 22.85 -3.00 26.10
N GLU A 73 23.32 -4.20 25.76
CA GLU A 73 24.36 -4.41 24.74
C GLU A 73 23.88 -4.01 23.32
N LEU A 74 22.60 -4.26 23.01
CA LEU A 74 22.02 -3.95 21.69
C LEU A 74 21.81 -2.44 21.47
N HIS A 75 21.43 -1.71 22.51
CA HIS A 75 21.11 -0.28 22.44
C HIS A 75 22.22 0.62 23.00
N GLY A 76 23.45 0.09 23.09
CA GLY A 76 24.61 0.78 23.67
C GLY A 76 24.66 2.25 23.29
N ARG A 77 24.42 3.09 24.30
CA ARG A 77 24.81 4.50 24.30
C ARG A 77 26.23 4.58 24.81
#